data_AF-A0A2T0QQK0-F1
#
_entry.id   AF-A0A2T0QQK0-F1
#
_cell.length_a   1.000
_cell.length_b   1.000
_cell.length_c   1.000
_cell.angle_alpha   90.00
_cell.angle_beta   90.00
_cell.angle_gamma   90.00
#
_symmetry.space_group_name_H-M   'P 1'
#
loop_
_entity.id
_entity.type
_entity.pdbx_description
1 polymer ?
#
loop_
_entity_poly.entity_id
_entity_poly.type
_entity_poly.pdbx_seq_one_letter_code
_entity_poly.pdbx_strand_id
1 'polypeptide(L)'
;MAKLEVTESMITEAMDTGSQRGLLVQGVKRTDVAELLRRTLALAGSRDGSQWNCRVVYRGNPERGRLVGPSTEQRGYFYVEVENGPRLHVHGNEIYPNSTYKASRS
;
A
#
# COMPACT_ATOMS: atom_id res chain seq x y z
N MET A 1 2.20 12.62 0.84
CA MET A 1 2.06 11.65 1.94
C MET A 1 3.10 12.02 3.00
N ALA A 2 2.69 12.20 4.25
CA ALA A 2 3.64 12.42 5.33
C ALA A 2 4.37 11.10 5.62
N LYS A 3 5.69 11.10 5.46
CA LYS A 3 6.55 9.99 5.89
C LYS A 3 6.44 9.91 7.42
N LEU A 4 5.84 8.84 7.94
CA LEU A 4 5.80 8.61 9.39
C LEU A 4 7.24 8.42 9.89
N GLU A 5 7.72 9.38 10.67
CA GLU A 5 9.03 9.30 11.31
C GLU A 5 8.93 8.51 12.61
N VAL A 6 9.94 7.68 12.90
CA VAL A 6 10.04 6.99 14.19
C VAL A 6 10.46 8.00 15.25
N THR A 7 9.60 8.21 16.25
CA THR A 7 9.88 9.13 17.36
C THR A 7 10.45 8.40 18.57
N GLU A 8 11.12 9.15 19.46
CA GLU A 8 11.62 8.63 20.73
C GLU A 8 10.51 8.06 21.63
N SER A 9 9.31 8.64 21.60
CA SER A 9 8.16 8.14 22.36
C SER A 9 7.70 6.76 21.87
N MET A 10 7.67 6.54 20.54
CA MET A 10 7.34 5.23 19.97
C MET A 10 8.35 4.16 20.37
N ILE A 11 9.64 4.51 20.41
CA ILE A 11 10.71 3.58 20.80
C ILE A 11 10.57 3.22 22.29
N THR A 12 10.32 4.21 23.16
CA THR A 12 10.12 3.97 24.59
C THR A 12 8.92 3.07 24.84
N GLU A 13 7.76 3.38 24.26
CA GLU A 13 6.55 2.57 24.44
C GLU A 13 6.73 1.13 23.95
N ALA A 14 7.41 0.95 22.81
CA ALA A 14 7.70 -0.38 22.26
C ALA A 14 8.65 -1.19 23.16
N MET A 15 9.67 -0.54 23.74
CA MET A 15 10.60 -1.15 24.69
C MET A 15 9.87 -1.56 25.97
N ASP A 16 9.01 -0.70 26.51
CA ASP A 16 8.28 -0.94 27.76
C ASP A 16 7.28 -2.09 27.58
N THR A 17 6.44 -2.01 26.56
CA THR A 17 5.48 -3.08 26.21
C THR A 17 6.20 -4.40 25.92
N GLY A 18 7.29 -4.34 25.15
CA GLY A 18 8.06 -5.52 24.76
C GLY A 18 8.74 -6.21 25.94
N SER A 19 9.25 -5.43 26.90
CA SER A 19 9.86 -5.96 28.13
C SER A 19 8.81 -6.53 29.07
N GLN A 20 7.71 -5.82 29.32
CA GLN A 20 6.63 -6.26 30.21
C GLN A 20 5.97 -7.56 29.73
N ARG A 21 5.85 -7.75 28.41
CA ARG A 21 5.22 -8.93 27.81
C ARG A 21 6.20 -10.05 27.46
N GLY A 22 7.50 -9.88 27.74
CA GLY A 22 8.52 -10.86 27.40
C GLY A 22 8.70 -11.07 25.88
N LEU A 23 8.38 -10.06 25.07
CA LEU A 23 8.53 -10.09 23.61
C LEU A 23 9.94 -9.71 23.15
N LEU A 24 10.71 -9.05 24.02
CA LEU A 24 12.09 -8.68 23.77
C LEU A 24 13.03 -9.54 24.62
N VAL A 25 14.14 -9.95 24.00
CA VAL A 25 15.22 -10.62 24.74
C VAL A 25 15.87 -9.64 25.73
N GLN A 26 16.39 -10.17 26.84
CA GLN A 26 17.12 -9.37 27.80
C GLN A 26 18.32 -8.68 27.14
N GLY A 27 18.53 -7.39 27.44
CA GLY A 27 19.63 -6.60 26.89
C GLY A 27 19.42 -6.08 25.47
N VAL A 28 18.19 -6.15 24.93
CA VAL A 28 17.85 -5.48 23.65
C VAL A 28 18.21 -3.99 23.71
N LYS A 29 18.84 -3.48 22.65
CA LYS A 29 19.24 -2.07 22.60
C LYS A 29 18.12 -1.21 22.04
N ARG A 30 18.01 0.02 22.54
CA ARG A 30 17.10 1.05 22.01
C ARG A 30 17.29 1.26 20.50
N THR A 31 18.52 1.19 20.01
CA THR A 31 18.86 1.31 18.58
C THR A 31 18.28 0.20 17.73
N ASP A 32 18.21 -1.02 18.27
CA ASP A 32 17.71 -2.19 17.54
C ASP A 32 16.19 -2.11 17.39
N VAL A 33 15.49 -1.66 18.44
CA VAL A 33 14.04 -1.39 18.40
C VAL A 33 13.72 -0.23 17.48
N ALA A 34 14.52 0.85 17.51
CA ALA A 34 14.37 1.96 16.58
C ALA A 34 14.51 1.51 15.11
N GLU A 35 15.50 0.69 14.80
CA GLU A 35 15.71 0.15 13.46
C GLU A 35 14.57 -0.80 13.04
N LEU A 36 14.08 -1.64 13.96
CA LEU A 36 12.93 -2.51 13.71
C LEU A 36 11.67 -1.70 13.38
N LEU A 37 11.39 -0.64 14.13
CA LEU A 37 10.27 0.27 13.87
C LEU A 37 10.44 0.98 12.52
N ARG A 38 11.66 1.46 12.19
CA ARG A 38 11.95 2.11 10.91
C ARG A 38 11.70 1.16 9.74
N ARG A 39 12.19 -0.09 9.83
CA ARG A 39 11.99 -1.09 8.79
C ARG A 39 10.53 -1.52 8.66
N THR A 40 9.81 -1.64 9.77
CA THR A 40 8.38 -1.96 9.77
C THR A 40 7.54 -0.84 9.16
N LEU A 41 7.83 0.42 9.51
CA LEU A 41 7.19 1.58 8.88
C LEU A 41 7.63 1.74 7.43
N ALA A 42 8.86 1.38 7.08
CA ALA A 42 9.28 1.30 5.69
C ALA A 42 8.47 0.25 4.94
N LEU A 43 8.10 -0.89 5.52
CA LEU A 43 7.16 -1.83 4.87
C LEU A 43 5.74 -1.24 4.73
N ALA A 44 5.29 -0.47 5.72
CA ALA A 44 4.01 0.24 5.65
C ALA A 44 4.02 1.40 4.63
N GLY A 45 5.16 2.07 4.44
CA GLY A 45 5.38 3.13 3.45
C GLY A 45 5.74 2.57 2.06
N SER A 46 6.40 1.43 2.00
CA SER A 46 6.70 0.63 0.79
C SER A 46 5.53 -0.26 0.36
N ARG A 47 4.34 -0.05 0.95
CA ARG A 47 3.06 -0.36 0.28
C ARG A 47 2.81 0.50 -0.97
N ASP A 48 3.85 1.16 -1.50
CA ASP A 48 4.00 1.45 -2.92
C ASP A 48 3.85 0.22 -3.83
N GLY A 49 3.87 -1.00 -3.27
CA GLY A 49 3.13 -2.11 -3.82
C GLY A 49 1.60 -1.89 -3.76
N SER A 50 1.05 -1.16 -4.74
CA SER A 50 -0.36 -1.11 -5.19
C SER A 50 -1.19 0.16 -4.96
N GLN A 51 -0.63 1.38 -5.00
CA GLN A 51 -1.50 2.53 -5.31
C GLN A 51 -2.24 2.28 -6.64
N TRP A 52 -1.53 1.74 -7.63
CA TRP A 52 -2.07 1.36 -8.93
C TRP A 52 -2.35 -0.15 -8.99
N ASN A 53 -3.52 -0.53 -8.49
CA ASN A 53 -3.98 -1.91 -8.29
C ASN A 53 -4.73 -2.51 -9.49
N CYS A 54 -5.04 -1.72 -10.51
CA CYS A 54 -5.75 -2.17 -11.71
C CYS A 54 -5.13 -1.61 -12.99
N ARG A 55 -5.65 -2.05 -14.14
CA ARG A 55 -5.40 -1.49 -15.46
C ARG A 55 -6.72 -1.18 -16.14
N VAL A 56 -6.74 -0.08 -16.89
CA VAL A 56 -7.90 0.38 -17.68
C VAL A 56 -7.41 0.84 -19.05
N VAL A 57 -8.28 0.81 -20.05
CA VAL A 57 -7.96 1.38 -21.37
C VAL A 57 -8.26 2.87 -21.33
N TYR A 58 -7.24 3.70 -21.57
CA TYR A 58 -7.38 5.14 -21.69
C TYR A 58 -6.77 5.60 -23.00
N ARG A 59 -7.56 6.32 -23.82
CA ARG A 59 -7.15 6.76 -25.18
C ARG A 59 -6.62 5.61 -26.06
N GLY A 60 -7.20 4.42 -25.92
CA GLY A 60 -6.80 3.22 -26.67
C GLY A 60 -5.59 2.48 -26.12
N ASN A 61 -4.93 2.98 -25.06
CA ASN A 61 -3.75 2.34 -24.47
C ASN A 61 -4.06 1.77 -23.07
N PRO A 62 -3.55 0.57 -22.73
CA PRO A 62 -3.69 0.01 -21.38
C PRO A 62 -2.82 0.74 -20.36
N GLU A 63 -3.45 1.53 -19.50
CA GLU A 63 -2.81 2.34 -18.46
C GLU A 63 -2.96 1.72 -17.07
N ARG A 64 -2.05 2.05 -16.16
CA ARG A 64 -2.15 1.66 -14.75
C ARG A 64 -3.13 2.57 -14.02
N GLY A 65 -3.99 1.98 -13.20
CA GLY A 65 -5.07 2.65 -12.50
C GLY A 65 -5.20 2.26 -11.03
N ARG A 66 -5.79 3.17 -10.26
CA ARG A 66 -6.17 3.01 -8.85
C ARG A 66 -7.68 2.98 -8.77
N LEU A 67 -8.23 1.85 -8.33
CA LEU A 67 -9.65 1.78 -8.00
C LEU A 67 -9.94 2.68 -6.79
N VAL A 68 -10.75 3.72 -7.00
CA VAL A 68 -11.16 4.64 -5.94
C VAL A 68 -12.40 4.11 -5.22
N GLY A 69 -13.33 3.51 -5.96
CA GLY A 69 -14.55 2.94 -5.41
C GLY A 69 -15.67 2.80 -6.45
N PRO A 70 -16.83 2.25 -6.05
CA PRO A 70 -18.00 2.17 -6.92
C PRO A 70 -18.58 3.56 -7.22
N SER A 71 -19.20 3.68 -8.39
CA SER A 71 -19.98 4.87 -8.76
C SER A 71 -21.26 4.94 -7.94
N THR A 72 -21.56 6.13 -7.41
CA THR A 72 -22.85 6.43 -6.78
C THR A 72 -23.93 6.79 -7.79
N GLU A 73 -23.53 7.09 -9.03
CA GLU A 73 -24.42 7.53 -10.11
C GLU A 73 -24.97 6.35 -10.91
N GLN A 74 -24.18 5.27 -11.07
CA GLN A 74 -24.54 4.15 -11.93
C GLN A 74 -24.05 2.81 -11.37
N ARG A 75 -24.98 1.86 -11.24
CA ARG A 75 -24.67 0.51 -10.77
C ARG A 75 -23.74 -0.19 -11.77
N GLY A 76 -22.72 -0.87 -11.25
CA GLY A 76 -21.74 -1.62 -12.05
C GLY A 76 -20.58 -0.79 -12.60
N TYR A 77 -20.57 0.52 -12.31
CA TYR A 77 -19.48 1.42 -12.67
C TYR A 77 -18.63 1.76 -11.45
N PHE A 78 -17.40 2.20 -11.72
CA PHE A 78 -16.41 2.53 -10.72
C PHE A 78 -15.64 3.79 -11.13
N TYR A 79 -15.11 4.49 -10.13
CA TYR A 79 -14.14 5.54 -10.34
C TYR A 79 -12.73 4.96 -10.27
N VAL A 80 -11.95 5.20 -11.31
CA VAL A 80 -10.54 4.76 -11.41
C VAL A 80 -9.68 5.99 -11.70
N GLU A 81 -8.67 6.23 -10.88
CA GLU A 81 -7.64 7.23 -11.19
C GLU A 81 -6.55 6.59 -12.02
N VAL A 82 -6.08 7.26 -13.07
CA VAL A 82 -5.00 6.78 -13.94
C VAL A 82 -3.67 7.39 -13.51
N GLU A 83 -2.58 6.62 -13.55
CA GLU A 83 -1.25 7.01 -13.02
C GLU A 83 -0.76 8.36 -13.55
N ASN A 84 -0.97 8.64 -14.84
CA ASN A 84 -0.58 9.90 -15.49
C ASN A 84 -1.78 10.63 -16.12
N GLY A 85 -2.98 10.44 -15.58
CA GLY A 85 -4.20 10.83 -16.27
C GLY A 85 -5.33 11.31 -15.36
N PRO A 86 -6.51 11.55 -15.94
CA PRO A 86 -7.68 11.96 -15.19
C PRO A 86 -8.27 10.78 -14.39
N ARG A 87 -9.23 11.09 -13.52
CA ARG A 87 -10.16 10.10 -12.98
C ARG A 87 -11.16 9.72 -14.07
N LEU A 88 -11.33 8.43 -14.28
CA LEU A 88 -12.27 7.84 -15.22
C LEU A 88 -13.47 7.26 -14.48
N HIS A 89 -14.61 7.27 -15.16
CA HIS A 89 -15.82 6.55 -14.77
C HIS A 89 -15.99 5.39 -15.75
N VAL A 90 -15.73 4.17 -15.30
CA VAL A 90 -15.61 2.97 -16.16
C VAL A 90 -16.49 1.84 -15.68
N HIS A 91 -16.94 0.98 -16.60
CA HIS A 91 -17.71 -0.20 -16.21
C HIS A 91 -16.77 -1.26 -15.60
N GLY A 92 -17.26 -2.07 -14.66
CA GLY A 92 -16.45 -3.09 -13.99
C GLY A 92 -15.76 -4.08 -14.93
N ASN A 93 -16.37 -4.37 -16.09
CA ASN A 93 -15.80 -5.25 -17.12
C ASN A 93 -14.58 -4.65 -17.85
N GLU A 94 -14.32 -3.35 -17.68
CA GLU A 94 -13.21 -2.63 -18.30
C GLU A 94 -12.01 -2.47 -17.34
N ILE A 95 -12.11 -3.08 -16.15
CA ILE A 95 -11.10 -3.02 -15.09
C ILE A 95 -10.40 -4.37 -15.00
N TYR A 96 -9.10 -4.36 -15.29
CA TYR A 96 -8.28 -5.57 -15.26
C TYR A 96 -7.37 -5.55 -14.02
N PRO A 97 -7.11 -6.70 -13.38
CA PRO A 97 -6.16 -6.77 -12.29
C PRO A 97 -4.76 -6.39 -12.80
N ASN A 98 -4.03 -5.61 -12.01
CA ASN A 98 -2.63 -5.33 -12.32
C ASN A 98 -1.77 -6.56 -11.94
N SER A 99 -1.90 -7.64 -12.72
CA SER A 99 -1.19 -8.89 -12.49
C SER A 99 0.22 -8.84 -13.09
N THR A 100 1.23 -9.17 -12.28
CA THR A 100 2.59 -9.50 -12.73
C THR A 100 2.74 -10.99 -13.09
N TYR A 101 1.65 -11.77 -13.04
CA TYR A 101 1.66 -13.19 -13.36
C TYR A 101 1.90 -13.40 -14.86
N LYS A 102 3.17 -13.60 -15.25
CA LYS A 102 3.50 -14.30 -16.49
C LYS A 102 2.92 -15.71 -16.35
N ALA A 103 1.82 -15.99 -17.05
CA ALA A 103 1.47 -17.36 -17.34
C ALA A 103 2.68 -17.98 -18.05
N SER A 104 3.42 -18.84 -17.36
CA SER A 104 4.38 -19.72 -18.01
C SER A 104 3.55 -20.55 -18.99
N ARG A 105 3.72 -20.28 -20.28
CA ARG A 105 3.19 -21.12 -21.35
C ARG A 105 3.78 -22.52 -21.12
N SER A 106 2.93 -23.46 -20.71
CA SER A 106 3.17 -24.90 -20.81
C SER A 106 3.00 -25.35 -22.25
#